data_AF-A0A438JW06-F1
#
_entry.id   AF-A0A438JW06-F1
#
_cell.length_a   1.000
_cell.length_b   1.000
_cell.length_c   1.000
_cell.angle_alpha   90.00
_cell.angle_beta   90.00
_cell.angle_gamma   90.00
#
_symmetry.space_group_name_H-M   'P 1'
#
loop_
_entity.id
_entity.type
_entity.pdbx_description
1 polymer ?
#
loop_
_entity_poly.entity_id
_entity_poly.type
_entity_poly.pdbx_seq_one_letter_code
_entity_poly.pdbx_strand_id
1 'polypeptide(L)'
;MTPVSLSQALKACFTGKDLWLSRSNGATMVKACGCVPQGSRDLKELEGVSIVGVQQIDRVVEVVEETLKGHEVRLLNRKTLPALDLPKVRKNKFVEILPINVGCLGACTYCKTKHARGHLGSYTVDSLVGRVRTVIADGVKEIWLSSEDTGAYGRDIGVTLPILLNAIVSELPPDGGTMLRIGMTNPPYILEHLKEMAVVLRHPCVYSFLHVPVQSGSDAILSAMNREYTVTEFRTVVDTLTELVPGMQIATDIICGFPG
;
A
#
# COMPACT_ATOMS: atom_id res chain seq x y z
N MET A 1 -36.89 -7.99 6.08
CA MET A 1 -35.62 -7.75 5.37
C MET A 1 -34.55 -7.50 6.42
N THR A 2 -33.59 -8.41 6.56
CA THR A 2 -32.48 -8.24 7.50
C THR A 2 -31.50 -7.26 6.86
N PRO A 3 -31.13 -6.15 7.53
CA PRO A 3 -30.12 -5.23 7.01
C PRO A 3 -28.83 -5.99 6.77
N VAL A 4 -28.19 -5.74 5.62
CA VAL A 4 -26.83 -6.24 5.34
C VAL A 4 -25.94 -5.64 6.42
N SER A 5 -25.38 -6.50 7.27
CA SER A 5 -24.55 -6.01 8.37
C SER A 5 -23.30 -5.32 7.81
N LEU A 6 -22.82 -4.30 8.53
CA LEU A 6 -21.54 -3.64 8.26
C LEU A 6 -20.42 -4.65 7.94
N SER A 7 -20.40 -5.78 8.68
CA SER A 7 -19.43 -6.87 8.48
C SER A 7 -19.50 -7.55 7.10
N GLN A 8 -20.68 -7.63 6.49
CA GLN A 8 -20.91 -8.25 5.18
C GLN A 8 -20.52 -7.29 4.04
N ALA A 9 -20.85 -6.00 4.17
CA ALA A 9 -20.42 -4.97 3.23
C ALA A 9 -18.88 -4.82 3.23
N LEU A 10 -18.26 -4.81 4.40
CA LEU A 10 -16.80 -4.77 4.55
C LEU A 10 -16.14 -6.07 4.05
N LYS A 11 -16.69 -7.25 4.31
CA LYS A 11 -16.14 -8.51 3.75
C LYS A 11 -16.00 -8.47 2.23
N ALA A 12 -16.92 -7.83 1.54
CA ALA A 12 -16.86 -7.70 0.09
C ALA A 12 -15.79 -6.69 -0.34
N CYS A 13 -15.68 -5.52 0.31
CA CYS A 13 -14.70 -4.48 -0.02
C CYS A 13 -13.23 -4.85 0.22
N PHE A 14 -12.94 -5.68 1.24
CA PHE A 14 -11.57 -5.90 1.72
C PHE A 14 -10.88 -7.14 1.12
N THR A 15 -11.50 -7.86 0.16
CA THR A 15 -10.92 -9.06 -0.45
C THR A 15 -9.98 -8.78 -1.64
N GLY A 16 -9.71 -7.51 -1.97
CA GLY A 16 -8.68 -7.11 -2.94
C GLY A 16 -8.98 -7.47 -4.39
N LYS A 17 -10.21 -7.91 -4.69
CA LYS A 17 -10.76 -7.92 -6.04
C LYS A 17 -11.66 -6.70 -6.17
N ASP A 18 -11.64 -6.06 -7.35
CA ASP A 18 -12.63 -5.05 -7.71
C ASP A 18 -14.02 -5.54 -7.27
N LEU A 19 -14.74 -4.71 -6.51
CA LEU A 19 -16.02 -5.08 -5.91
C LEU A 19 -17.12 -5.15 -6.98
N TRP A 20 -17.24 -6.26 -7.68
CA TRP A 20 -18.35 -6.52 -8.59
C TRP A 20 -19.49 -7.24 -7.85
N LEU A 21 -20.34 -6.51 -7.13
CA LEU A 21 -21.58 -7.08 -6.59
C LEU A 21 -22.70 -6.98 -7.63
N SER A 22 -23.13 -8.12 -8.15
CA SER A 22 -24.16 -8.23 -9.19
C SER A 22 -25.57 -7.98 -8.66
N ARG A 23 -26.46 -7.53 -9.55
CA ARG A 23 -27.90 -7.29 -9.30
C ARG A 23 -28.59 -8.51 -8.68
N SER A 24 -29.11 -8.35 -7.46
CA SER A 24 -30.22 -9.15 -6.95
C SER A 24 -31.40 -8.20 -6.68
N ASN A 25 -32.54 -8.44 -7.34
CA ASN A 25 -33.82 -7.77 -7.12
C ASN A 25 -33.95 -6.26 -7.42
N GLY A 26 -33.33 -5.75 -8.49
CA GLY A 26 -33.65 -4.40 -9.01
C GLY A 26 -33.12 -3.21 -8.20
N ALA A 27 -32.47 -3.43 -7.06
CA ALA A 27 -31.68 -2.41 -6.37
C ALA A 27 -30.28 -2.31 -7.03
N THR A 28 -29.91 -1.11 -7.47
CA THR A 28 -28.52 -0.82 -7.86
C THR A 28 -27.67 -0.97 -6.60
N MET A 29 -26.73 -1.92 -6.59
CA MET A 29 -25.72 -2.07 -5.54
C MET A 29 -24.48 -1.27 -5.92
N VAL A 30 -23.69 -0.79 -4.95
CA VAL A 30 -22.40 -0.10 -5.17
C VAL A 30 -21.43 -1.03 -5.91
N LYS A 31 -20.92 -0.64 -7.09
CA LYS A 31 -20.11 -1.55 -7.95
C LYS A 31 -18.66 -1.13 -8.20
N ALA A 32 -18.25 0.08 -7.84
CA ALA A 32 -16.92 0.57 -8.20
C ALA A 32 -16.20 1.20 -7.01
N CYS A 33 -15.23 0.47 -6.46
CA CYS A 33 -14.32 0.95 -5.43
C CYS A 33 -12.89 0.63 -5.87
N GLY A 34 -11.94 1.52 -5.60
CA GLY A 34 -10.52 1.26 -5.88
C GLY A 34 -9.86 2.22 -6.86
N CYS A 35 -8.66 1.85 -7.33
CA CYS A 35 -7.82 2.73 -8.15
C CYS A 35 -8.41 3.00 -9.54
N VAL A 36 -9.16 2.06 -10.11
CA VAL A 36 -9.76 2.18 -11.45
C VAL A 36 -10.78 3.33 -11.51
N PRO A 37 -11.86 3.34 -10.72
CA PRO A 37 -12.83 4.43 -10.78
C PRO A 37 -12.27 5.77 -10.27
N GLN A 38 -11.22 5.75 -9.45
CA GLN A 38 -10.55 6.96 -8.99
C GLN A 38 -9.68 7.60 -10.08
N GLY A 39 -8.93 6.78 -10.83
CA GLY A 39 -7.99 7.23 -11.86
C GLY A 39 -8.58 7.36 -13.26
N SER A 40 -9.70 6.70 -13.55
CA SER A 40 -10.38 6.71 -14.86
C SER A 40 -11.86 7.01 -14.67
N ARG A 41 -12.17 8.28 -14.36
CA ARG A 41 -13.49 8.74 -13.90
C ARG A 41 -14.57 8.76 -14.99
N ASP A 42 -14.16 8.83 -16.25
CA ASP A 42 -15.04 9.05 -17.41
C ASP A 42 -15.27 7.77 -18.24
N LEU A 43 -15.04 6.59 -17.63
CA LEU A 43 -15.36 5.32 -18.27
C LEU A 43 -16.89 5.18 -18.39
N LYS A 44 -17.37 4.86 -19.60
CA LYS A 44 -18.80 4.65 -19.86
C LYS A 44 -19.38 3.54 -18.99
N GLU A 45 -18.56 2.55 -18.64
CA GLU A 45 -18.89 1.44 -17.76
C GLU A 45 -19.20 1.88 -16.32
N LEU A 46 -18.84 3.11 -15.94
CA LEU A 46 -19.11 3.70 -14.63
C LEU A 46 -20.37 4.59 -14.59
N GLU A 47 -21.10 4.72 -15.70
CA GLU A 47 -22.38 5.45 -15.72
C GLU A 47 -23.47 4.69 -14.95
N GLY A 48 -24.26 5.41 -14.14
CA GLY A 48 -25.35 4.82 -13.35
C GLY A 48 -24.87 3.95 -12.18
N VAL A 49 -23.63 4.13 -11.73
CA VAL A 49 -22.99 3.35 -10.66
C VAL A 49 -22.46 4.29 -9.58
N SER A 50 -22.74 3.96 -8.32
CA SER A 50 -22.12 4.65 -7.18
C SER A 50 -20.67 4.24 -6.97
N ILE A 51 -19.82 5.23 -6.69
CA ILE A 51 -18.36 5.13 -6.67
C ILE A 51 -17.81 5.57 -5.31
N VAL A 52 -16.91 4.76 -4.75
CA VAL A 52 -16.10 5.10 -3.57
C VAL A 52 -14.63 5.14 -3.96
N GLY A 53 -14.02 6.31 -3.83
CA GLY A 53 -12.60 6.53 -4.06
C GLY A 53 -11.72 5.88 -2.99
N VAL A 54 -10.46 5.61 -3.35
CA VAL A 54 -9.47 4.95 -2.48
C VAL A 54 -9.20 5.69 -1.16
N GLN A 55 -9.42 7.01 -1.13
CA GLN A 55 -9.23 7.87 0.04
C GLN A 55 -10.49 8.03 0.90
N GLN A 56 -11.61 7.41 0.52
CA GLN A 56 -12.92 7.59 1.18
C GLN A 56 -13.58 6.26 1.55
N ILE A 57 -12.79 5.20 1.70
CA ILE A 57 -13.28 3.87 2.02
C ILE A 57 -14.02 3.82 3.38
N ASP A 58 -13.71 4.75 4.28
CA ASP A 58 -14.41 4.92 5.55
C ASP A 58 -15.89 5.31 5.38
N ARG A 59 -16.25 5.88 4.23
CA ARG A 59 -17.63 6.29 3.89
C ARG A 59 -18.38 5.26 3.06
N VAL A 60 -17.85 4.04 2.91
CA VAL A 60 -18.50 2.99 2.11
C VAL A 60 -19.92 2.69 2.56
N VAL A 61 -20.19 2.78 3.87
CA VAL A 61 -21.51 2.53 4.45
C VAL A 61 -22.52 3.54 3.94
N GLU A 62 -22.18 4.82 4.00
CA GLU A 62 -23.01 5.92 3.49
C GLU A 62 -23.32 5.71 2.00
N VAL A 63 -22.31 5.37 1.21
CA VAL A 63 -22.50 5.12 -0.22
C VAL A 63 -23.43 3.94 -0.45
N VAL A 64 -23.30 2.84 0.31
CA VAL A 64 -24.21 1.69 0.21
C VAL A 64 -25.64 2.09 0.57
N GLU A 65 -25.83 2.81 1.67
CA GLU A 65 -27.16 3.22 2.15
C GLU A 65 -27.88 4.14 1.16
N GLU A 66 -27.20 5.14 0.62
CA GLU A 66 -27.77 6.05 -0.40
C GLU A 66 -28.02 5.34 -1.73
N THR A 67 -27.14 4.41 -2.11
CA THR A 67 -27.31 3.61 -3.33
C THR A 67 -28.53 2.69 -3.23
N LEU A 68 -28.80 2.13 -2.06
CA LEU A 68 -30.02 1.34 -1.80
C LEU A 68 -31.31 2.16 -1.87
N LYS A 69 -31.24 3.49 -1.66
CA LYS A 69 -32.37 4.42 -1.85
C LYS A 69 -32.57 4.82 -3.32
N GLY A 70 -31.71 4.35 -4.23
CA GLY A 70 -31.74 4.68 -5.65
C GLY A 70 -30.91 5.90 -6.03
N HIS A 71 -30.12 6.46 -5.11
CA HIS A 71 -29.23 7.59 -5.41
C HIS A 71 -27.90 7.11 -6.02
N GLU A 72 -27.38 7.84 -7.01
CA GLU A 72 -26.00 7.68 -7.46
C GLU A 72 -25.09 8.57 -6.61
N VAL A 73 -24.12 7.96 -5.91
CA VAL A 73 -23.18 8.68 -5.05
C VAL A 73 -21.77 8.53 -5.58
N ARG A 74 -21.05 9.65 -5.73
CA ARG A 74 -19.64 9.68 -6.15
C ARG A 74 -18.78 10.36 -5.10
N LEU A 75 -18.03 9.57 -4.34
CA LEU A 75 -17.07 10.05 -3.34
C LEU A 75 -15.65 9.90 -3.87
N LEU A 76 -15.14 10.95 -4.53
CA LEU A 76 -13.81 10.95 -5.17
C LEU A 76 -12.84 12.03 -4.65
N ASN A 77 -13.31 12.88 -3.75
CA ASN A 77 -12.64 14.09 -3.30
C ASN A 77 -12.49 14.09 -1.76
N ARG A 78 -11.36 13.59 -1.25
CA ARG A 78 -10.93 13.84 0.13
C ARG A 78 -9.41 13.83 0.22
N LYS A 79 -8.82 14.76 0.97
CA LYS A 79 -7.36 14.90 1.12
C LYS A 79 -6.77 14.20 2.36
N THR A 80 -7.61 13.73 3.28
CA THR A 80 -7.18 13.14 4.55
C THR A 80 -7.06 11.62 4.44
N LEU A 81 -6.01 11.07 5.05
CA LEU A 81 -5.82 9.61 5.14
C LEU A 81 -6.97 8.94 5.91
N PRO A 82 -7.43 7.75 5.49
CA PRO A 82 -8.38 6.97 6.25
C PRO A 82 -7.77 6.50 7.57
N ALA A 83 -8.59 6.26 8.60
CA ALA A 83 -8.08 5.80 9.88
C ALA A 83 -7.50 4.37 9.79
N LEU A 84 -6.41 4.08 10.50
CA LEU A 84 -5.76 2.76 10.49
C LEU A 84 -6.56 1.68 11.24
N ASP A 85 -7.46 2.10 12.13
CA ASP A 85 -8.30 1.27 12.99
C ASP A 85 -9.68 0.96 12.38
N LEU A 86 -9.91 1.33 11.11
CA LEU A 86 -11.12 0.97 10.40
C LEU A 86 -11.40 -0.54 10.52
N PRO A 87 -12.68 -0.94 10.66
CA PRO A 87 -13.03 -2.35 10.78
C PRO A 87 -12.53 -3.14 9.56
N LYS A 88 -11.66 -4.11 9.81
CA LYS A 88 -11.00 -4.91 8.77
C LYS A 88 -11.30 -6.39 8.98
N VAL A 89 -11.45 -7.13 7.88
CA VAL A 89 -11.52 -8.58 7.91
C VAL A 89 -10.26 -9.12 7.27
N ARG A 90 -9.39 -9.75 8.08
CA ARG A 90 -8.16 -10.35 7.59
C ARG A 90 -8.49 -11.62 6.81
N LYS A 91 -8.00 -11.73 5.57
CA LYS A 91 -8.12 -12.96 4.77
C LYS A 91 -7.36 -14.11 5.43
N ASN A 92 -6.18 -13.83 5.97
CA ASN A 92 -5.45 -14.70 6.87
C ASN A 92 -5.41 -14.04 8.25
N LYS A 93 -6.00 -14.68 9.26
CA LYS A 93 -6.07 -14.12 10.63
C LYS A 93 -4.71 -13.82 11.26
N PHE A 94 -3.65 -14.46 10.78
CA PHE A 94 -2.29 -14.31 11.28
C PHE A 94 -1.47 -13.24 10.53
N VAL A 95 -2.01 -12.63 9.47
CA VAL A 95 -1.29 -11.63 8.66
C VAL A 95 -2.01 -10.29 8.74
N GLU A 96 -1.26 -9.26 9.12
CA GLU A 96 -1.68 -7.88 9.03
C GLU A 96 -1.01 -7.19 7.84
N ILE A 97 -1.80 -6.57 6.97
CA ILE A 97 -1.26 -5.64 5.96
C ILE A 97 -1.43 -4.23 6.51
N LEU A 98 -0.32 -3.57 6.81
CA LEU A 98 -0.28 -2.25 7.42
C LEU A 98 0.17 -1.21 6.39
N PRO A 99 -0.75 -0.38 5.84
CA PRO A 99 -0.35 0.72 4.97
C PRO A 99 0.36 1.80 5.79
N ILE A 100 1.59 2.17 5.41
CA ILE A 100 2.39 3.18 6.14
C ILE A 100 2.29 4.59 5.53
N ASN A 101 1.95 4.67 4.25
CA ASN A 101 1.58 5.90 3.55
C ASN A 101 0.64 5.57 2.39
N VAL A 102 0.07 6.60 1.79
CA VAL A 102 -0.58 6.53 0.47
C VAL A 102 0.13 7.45 -0.50
N GLY A 103 0.03 7.14 -1.78
CA GLY A 103 0.63 7.94 -2.83
C GLY A 103 2.15 7.76 -2.89
N CYS A 104 2.76 8.42 -3.87
CA CYS A 104 4.18 8.30 -4.16
C CYS A 104 4.73 9.67 -4.63
N LEU A 105 6.01 9.90 -4.39
CA LEU A 105 6.72 11.10 -4.88
C LEU A 105 7.13 10.96 -6.36
N GLY A 106 7.36 9.73 -6.83
CA GLY A 106 7.80 9.46 -8.19
C GLY A 106 6.80 9.92 -9.25
N ALA A 107 7.27 10.10 -10.49
CA ALA A 107 6.47 10.58 -11.63
C ALA A 107 6.62 9.66 -12.86
N CYS A 108 6.63 8.35 -12.64
CA CYS A 108 6.86 7.36 -13.70
C CYS A 108 5.81 7.48 -14.82
N THR A 109 6.25 7.45 -16.08
CA THR A 109 5.40 7.73 -17.26
C THR A 109 4.30 6.70 -17.50
N TYR A 110 4.40 5.51 -16.92
CA TYR A 110 3.42 4.44 -17.04
C TYR A 110 2.53 4.27 -15.79
N CYS A 111 2.80 4.99 -14.70
CA CYS A 111 2.22 4.67 -13.40
C CYS A 111 0.83 5.26 -13.21
N LYS A 112 -0.21 4.45 -13.42
CA LYS A 112 -1.60 4.84 -13.14
C LYS A 112 -1.86 5.10 -11.64
N THR A 113 -1.09 4.45 -10.76
CA THR A 113 -1.25 4.55 -9.31
C THR A 113 -1.09 5.98 -8.81
N LYS A 114 -0.16 6.77 -9.37
CA LYS A 114 -0.01 8.19 -9.00
C LYS A 114 -1.29 8.99 -9.26
N HIS A 115 -1.94 8.76 -10.40
CA HIS A 115 -3.20 9.41 -10.74
C HIS A 115 -4.34 9.00 -9.81
N ALA A 116 -4.36 7.74 -9.37
CA ALA A 116 -5.40 7.24 -8.49
C ALA A 116 -5.19 7.67 -7.02
N ARG A 117 -3.95 7.63 -6.51
CA ARG A 117 -3.67 7.78 -5.08
C ARG A 117 -3.06 9.12 -4.68
N GLY A 118 -2.61 9.90 -5.66
CA GLY A 118 -2.10 11.25 -5.45
C GLY A 118 -0.68 11.30 -4.91
N HIS A 119 -0.37 12.43 -4.28
CA HIS A 119 0.93 12.69 -3.65
C HIS A 119 1.09 11.93 -2.35
N LEU A 120 2.34 11.81 -1.90
CA LEU A 120 2.69 11.18 -0.64
C LEU A 120 1.89 11.78 0.53
N GLY A 121 1.24 10.90 1.29
CA GLY A 121 0.66 11.20 2.60
C GLY A 121 0.98 10.08 3.57
N SER A 122 1.80 10.36 4.57
CA SER A 122 2.30 9.39 5.55
C SER A 122 1.48 9.39 6.84
N TYR A 123 1.29 8.20 7.43
CA TYR A 123 0.79 8.09 8.80
C TYR A 123 1.90 8.43 9.80
N THR A 124 1.52 8.99 10.96
CA THR A 124 2.50 9.29 12.01
C THR A 124 3.09 8.00 12.60
N VAL A 125 4.33 8.08 13.07
CA VAL A 125 5.02 6.94 13.71
C VAL A 125 4.18 6.38 14.86
N ASP A 126 3.66 7.25 15.74
CA ASP A 126 2.83 6.84 16.88
C ASP A 126 1.57 6.08 16.47
N SER A 127 0.91 6.51 15.39
CA SER A 127 -0.29 5.84 14.89
C SER A 127 0.02 4.43 14.36
N LEU A 128 1.15 4.27 13.67
CA LEU A 128 1.60 2.99 13.13
C LEU A 128 2.07 2.05 14.26
N VAL A 129 2.84 2.56 15.22
CA VAL A 129 3.29 1.83 16.42
C VAL A 129 2.09 1.37 17.26
N GLY A 130 1.11 2.26 17.50
CA GLY A 130 -0.12 1.91 18.21
C GLY A 130 -0.92 0.82 17.49
N ARG A 131 -0.94 0.86 16.15
CA ARG A 131 -1.55 -0.20 15.34
C ARG A 131 -0.80 -1.52 15.46
N VAL A 132 0.53 -1.50 15.40
CA VAL A 132 1.38 -2.69 15.58
C VAL A 132 1.11 -3.37 16.93
N ARG A 133 1.11 -2.61 18.03
CA ARG A 133 0.78 -3.13 19.37
C ARG A 133 -0.59 -3.82 19.40
N THR A 134 -1.59 -3.18 18.81
CA THR A 134 -2.96 -3.71 18.75
C THR A 134 -3.01 -5.05 18.02
N VAL A 135 -2.36 -5.15 16.85
CA VAL A 135 -2.44 -6.39 16.05
C VAL A 135 -1.60 -7.52 16.61
N ILE A 136 -0.52 -7.23 17.33
CA ILE A 136 0.24 -8.23 18.09
C ILE A 136 -0.65 -8.81 19.19
N ALA A 137 -1.38 -7.97 19.93
CA ALA A 137 -2.33 -8.42 20.95
C ALA A 137 -3.48 -9.26 20.36
N ASP A 138 -3.89 -9.01 19.11
CA ASP A 138 -4.85 -9.84 18.37
C ASP A 138 -4.27 -11.23 17.97
N GLY A 139 -2.99 -11.49 18.22
CA GLY A 139 -2.32 -12.74 17.88
C GLY A 139 -1.79 -12.83 16.44
N VAL A 140 -1.60 -11.69 15.76
CA VAL A 140 -0.96 -11.64 14.43
C VAL A 140 0.49 -12.15 14.50
N LYS A 141 0.86 -12.95 13.50
CA LYS A 141 2.18 -13.56 13.36
C LYS A 141 3.03 -12.92 12.29
N GLU A 142 2.43 -12.16 11.37
CA GLU A 142 3.17 -11.41 10.37
C GLU A 142 2.54 -10.04 10.14
N ILE A 143 3.37 -9.00 10.11
CA ILE A 143 3.02 -7.64 9.76
C ILE A 143 3.71 -7.31 8.44
N TRP A 144 2.93 -7.03 7.41
CA TRP A 144 3.41 -6.66 6.08
C TRP A 144 3.20 -5.17 5.88
N LEU A 145 4.29 -4.41 5.88
CA LEU A 145 4.22 -2.99 5.57
C LEU A 145 3.89 -2.81 4.09
N SER A 146 2.91 -1.98 3.81
CA SER A 146 2.43 -1.73 2.44
C SER A 146 2.49 -0.24 2.12
N SER A 147 2.86 0.06 0.89
CA SER A 147 2.93 1.40 0.34
C SER A 147 3.08 1.29 -1.19
N GLU A 148 2.79 2.37 -1.90
CA GLU A 148 3.24 2.54 -3.28
C GLU A 148 4.77 2.68 -3.39
N ASP A 149 5.41 3.21 -2.35
CA ASP A 149 6.86 3.26 -2.17
C ASP A 149 7.21 3.44 -0.69
N THR A 150 7.65 2.37 -0.02
CA THR A 150 7.98 2.45 1.40
C THR A 150 9.19 3.34 1.68
N GLY A 151 10.15 3.44 0.74
CA GLY A 151 11.33 4.27 0.91
C GLY A 151 11.02 5.77 0.98
N ALA A 152 9.89 6.19 0.39
CA ALA A 152 9.43 7.57 0.45
C ALA A 152 8.77 7.95 1.78
N TYR A 153 8.46 6.98 2.66
CA TYR A 153 7.74 7.22 3.90
C TYR A 153 8.38 8.35 4.73
N GLY A 154 7.51 9.21 5.27
CA GLY A 154 7.89 10.17 6.30
C GLY A 154 8.42 11.51 5.77
N ARG A 155 8.80 11.59 4.49
CA ARG A 155 9.35 12.82 3.88
C ARG A 155 8.42 14.02 3.97
N ASP A 156 7.11 13.79 3.90
CA ASP A 156 6.05 14.79 4.03
C ASP A 156 5.78 15.23 5.47
N ILE A 157 6.23 14.47 6.46
CA ILE A 157 6.03 14.74 7.90
C ILE A 157 7.36 14.90 8.67
N GLY A 158 8.49 15.03 7.97
CA GLY A 158 9.80 15.28 8.58
C GLY A 158 10.45 14.09 9.29
N VAL A 159 10.10 12.86 8.92
CA VAL A 159 10.73 11.62 9.43
C VAL A 159 11.23 10.73 8.29
N THR A 160 11.92 9.64 8.62
CA THR A 160 12.46 8.70 7.63
C THR A 160 11.96 7.28 7.88
N LEU A 161 12.01 6.43 6.85
CA LEU A 161 11.65 5.02 6.97
C LEU A 161 12.44 4.30 8.09
N PRO A 162 13.77 4.45 8.24
CA PRO A 162 14.49 3.83 9.36
C PRO A 162 13.98 4.23 10.74
N ILE A 163 13.54 5.48 10.95
CA ILE A 163 12.96 5.91 12.24
C ILE A 163 11.69 5.09 12.55
N LEU A 164 10.78 4.97 11.57
CA LEU A 164 9.59 4.15 11.72
C LEU A 164 9.94 2.68 11.98
N LEU A 165 10.85 2.13 11.19
CA LEU A 165 11.21 0.72 11.29
C LEU A 165 11.84 0.37 12.63
N ASN A 166 12.71 1.24 13.19
CA ASN A 166 13.26 1.05 14.52
C ASN A 166 12.19 1.15 15.62
N ALA A 167 11.20 2.03 15.45
CA ALA A 167 10.07 2.14 16.37
C ALA A 167 9.20 0.87 16.33
N ILE A 168 8.85 0.36 15.15
CA ILE A 168 8.10 -0.91 14.99
C ILE A 168 8.91 -2.08 15.51
N VAL A 169 10.16 -2.17 15.05
CA VAL A 169 11.34 -2.74 15.71
C VAL A 169 11.13 -3.24 17.14
N SER A 170 11.08 -2.21 17.98
CA SER A 170 11.10 -2.25 19.43
C SER A 170 9.81 -2.80 20.04
N GLU A 171 8.73 -2.88 19.27
CA GLU A 171 7.45 -3.45 19.70
C GLU A 171 7.30 -4.93 19.36
N LEU A 172 8.21 -5.49 18.54
CA LEU A 172 8.12 -6.89 18.15
C LEU A 172 8.54 -7.82 19.30
N PRO A 173 7.82 -8.94 19.52
CA PRO A 173 8.23 -9.94 20.50
C PRO A 173 9.63 -10.50 20.18
N PRO A 174 10.57 -10.48 21.14
CA PRO A 174 11.96 -10.89 20.89
C PRO A 174 12.13 -12.38 20.62
N ASP A 175 11.09 -13.18 20.88
CA ASP A 175 11.04 -14.62 20.63
C ASP A 175 10.79 -14.98 19.16
N GLY A 176 10.65 -13.99 18.27
CA GLY A 176 10.30 -14.22 16.87
C GLY A 176 8.83 -14.61 16.68
N GLY A 177 7.99 -14.42 17.70
CA GLY A 177 6.57 -14.75 17.66
C GLY A 177 5.77 -13.92 16.66
N THR A 178 6.30 -12.79 16.19
CA THR A 178 5.72 -11.95 15.13
C THR A 178 6.78 -11.44 14.14
N MET A 179 6.60 -11.83 12.89
CA MET A 179 7.27 -11.43 11.64
C MET A 179 7.05 -9.96 11.24
N LEU A 180 8.07 -9.18 10.89
CA LEU A 180 7.92 -7.94 10.10
C LEU A 180 8.45 -8.12 8.68
N ARG A 181 7.61 -7.85 7.68
CA ARG A 181 7.99 -7.81 6.27
C ARG A 181 7.89 -6.38 5.75
N ILE A 182 9.00 -5.87 5.22
CA ILE A 182 9.05 -4.55 4.60
C ILE A 182 8.52 -4.65 3.17
N GLY A 183 7.72 -3.67 2.77
CA GLY A 183 7.13 -3.56 1.44
C GLY A 183 8.15 -3.18 0.36
N MET A 184 7.64 -2.93 -0.85
CA MET A 184 8.46 -2.46 -1.97
C MET A 184 9.06 -1.07 -1.69
N THR A 185 10.31 -0.85 -2.09
CA THR A 185 10.98 0.45 -2.06
C THR A 185 11.68 0.73 -3.38
N ASN A 186 11.62 1.96 -3.88
CA ASN A 186 12.39 2.35 -5.07
C ASN A 186 13.84 2.73 -4.71
N PRO A 187 14.81 2.55 -5.63
CA PRO A 187 16.22 2.87 -5.39
C PRO A 187 16.53 4.27 -4.83
N PRO A 188 15.95 5.38 -5.34
CA PRO A 188 16.38 6.73 -4.94
C PRO A 188 16.28 6.95 -3.43
N TYR A 189 15.19 6.49 -2.81
CA TYR A 189 14.93 6.78 -1.40
C TYR A 189 15.62 5.79 -0.45
N ILE A 190 15.81 4.53 -0.86
CA ILE A 190 16.56 3.58 -0.03
C ILE A 190 18.07 3.86 -0.06
N LEU A 191 18.61 4.39 -1.17
CA LEU A 191 20.03 4.74 -1.28
C LEU A 191 20.47 5.73 -0.20
N GLU A 192 19.61 6.67 0.17
CA GLU A 192 19.88 7.66 1.23
C GLU A 192 20.05 7.02 2.63
N HIS A 193 19.55 5.80 2.84
CA HIS A 193 19.47 5.14 4.15
C HIS A 193 19.92 3.67 4.12
N LEU A 194 20.75 3.31 3.14
CA LEU A 194 21.01 1.90 2.79
C LEU A 194 21.62 1.10 3.94
N LYS A 195 22.53 1.71 4.72
CA LYS A 195 23.18 1.07 5.87
C LYS A 195 22.23 0.88 7.03
N GLU A 196 21.43 1.89 7.35
CA GLU A 196 20.39 1.82 8.39
C GLU A 196 19.33 0.79 8.04
N MET A 197 18.94 0.70 6.77
CA MET A 197 18.05 -0.35 6.28
C MET A 197 18.65 -1.74 6.44
N ALA A 198 19.94 -1.92 6.13
CA ALA A 198 20.63 -3.19 6.36
C ALA A 198 20.66 -3.58 7.85
N VAL A 199 20.79 -2.62 8.78
CA VAL A 199 20.70 -2.87 10.23
C VAL A 199 19.33 -3.44 10.61
N VAL A 200 18.24 -2.82 10.12
CA VAL A 200 16.88 -3.29 10.38
C VAL A 200 16.65 -4.68 9.78
N LEU A 201 17.07 -4.89 8.53
CA LEU A 201 16.87 -6.16 7.81
C LEU A 201 17.62 -7.35 8.43
N ARG A 202 18.65 -7.10 9.26
CA ARG A 202 19.33 -8.14 10.06
C ARG A 202 18.59 -8.52 11.34
N HIS A 203 17.57 -7.78 11.74
CA HIS A 203 16.87 -8.06 12.98
C HIS A 203 16.16 -9.43 12.91
N PRO A 204 16.23 -10.27 13.97
CA PRO A 204 15.70 -11.64 13.93
C PRO A 204 14.18 -11.71 13.67
N CYS A 205 13.44 -10.65 14.01
CA CYS A 205 12.00 -10.55 13.75
C CYS A 205 11.67 -9.79 12.45
N VAL A 206 12.64 -9.58 11.57
CA VAL A 206 12.46 -8.96 10.26
C VAL A 206 12.87 -9.97 9.20
N TYR A 207 12.05 -10.13 8.17
CA TYR A 207 12.45 -10.96 7.03
C TYR A 207 13.64 -10.32 6.31
N SER A 208 14.69 -11.11 6.05
CA SER A 208 15.80 -10.75 5.15
C SER A 208 15.33 -10.74 3.68
N PHE A 209 14.33 -9.91 3.38
CA PHE A 209 13.67 -9.80 2.09
C PHE A 209 13.37 -8.35 1.79
N LEU A 210 13.60 -7.93 0.54
CA LEU A 210 13.16 -6.64 0.05
C LEU A 210 12.79 -6.69 -1.42
N HIS A 211 11.68 -6.04 -1.77
CA HIS A 211 11.30 -5.85 -3.16
C HIS A 211 11.83 -4.50 -3.64
N VAL A 212 12.77 -4.53 -4.58
CA VAL A 212 13.37 -3.35 -5.22
C VAL A 212 13.14 -3.45 -6.74
N PRO A 213 12.19 -2.72 -7.32
CA PRO A 213 11.90 -2.80 -8.74
C PRO A 213 12.97 -2.09 -9.57
N VAL A 214 13.61 -2.82 -10.49
CA VAL A 214 14.55 -2.23 -11.46
C VAL A 214 13.80 -1.66 -12.67
N GLN A 215 12.72 -2.33 -13.08
CA GLN A 215 11.86 -2.02 -14.23
C GLN A 215 12.53 -2.20 -15.60
N SER A 216 13.78 -1.77 -15.77
CA SER A 216 14.54 -1.97 -17.01
C SER A 216 16.05 -2.05 -16.74
N GLY A 217 16.75 -2.86 -17.53
CA GLY A 217 18.21 -2.96 -17.51
C GLY A 217 18.94 -1.94 -18.41
N SER A 218 18.23 -0.92 -18.93
CA SER A 218 18.79 0.11 -19.80
C SER A 218 18.52 1.50 -19.23
N ASP A 219 19.58 2.28 -18.99
CA ASP A 219 19.47 3.65 -18.48
C ASP A 219 18.68 4.55 -19.43
N ALA A 220 18.78 4.33 -20.74
CA ALA A 220 17.97 5.05 -21.72
C ALA A 220 16.46 4.80 -21.51
N ILE A 221 16.09 3.55 -21.23
CA ILE A 221 14.70 3.17 -20.95
C ILE A 221 14.26 3.64 -19.57
N LEU A 222 15.12 3.56 -18.55
CA LEU A 222 14.82 4.10 -17.22
C LEU A 222 14.55 5.61 -17.28
N SER A 223 15.35 6.35 -18.04
CA SER A 223 15.11 7.77 -18.30
C SER A 223 13.79 8.00 -19.03
N ALA A 224 13.46 7.20 -20.05
CA ALA A 224 12.18 7.32 -20.77
C ALA A 224 10.96 6.94 -19.89
N MET A 225 11.17 6.03 -18.94
CA MET A 225 10.20 5.69 -17.87
C MET A 225 10.05 6.81 -16.83
N ASN A 226 10.90 7.84 -16.87
CA ASN A 226 11.05 8.87 -15.86
C ASN A 226 11.38 8.29 -14.47
N ARG A 227 12.34 7.35 -14.43
CA ARG A 227 12.96 6.86 -13.20
C ARG A 227 14.12 7.79 -12.81
N GLU A 228 14.18 8.14 -11.53
CA GLU A 228 15.21 9.01 -10.95
C GLU A 228 16.42 8.20 -10.44
N TYR A 229 16.73 7.10 -11.12
CA TYR A 229 17.85 6.22 -10.82
C TYR A 229 18.34 5.50 -12.08
N THR A 230 19.57 5.03 -11.99
CA THR A 230 20.29 4.24 -13.02
C THR A 230 20.37 2.77 -12.65
N VAL A 231 20.76 1.94 -13.62
CA VAL A 231 21.08 0.52 -13.39
C VAL A 231 22.21 0.37 -12.36
N THR A 232 23.21 1.26 -12.40
CA THR A 232 24.33 1.25 -11.44
C THR A 232 23.88 1.54 -10.02
N GLU A 233 22.98 2.50 -9.83
CA GLU A 233 22.39 2.81 -8.52
C GLU A 233 21.54 1.66 -7.99
N PHE A 234 20.73 1.01 -8.85
CA PHE A 234 20.03 -0.21 -8.48
C PHE A 234 21.00 -1.32 -8.03
N ARG A 235 22.07 -1.56 -8.78
CA ARG A 235 23.10 -2.54 -8.40
C ARG A 235 23.74 -2.20 -7.06
N THR A 236 24.03 -0.93 -6.81
CA THR A 236 24.56 -0.45 -5.52
C THR A 236 23.65 -0.86 -4.36
N VAL A 237 22.33 -0.72 -4.50
CA VAL A 237 21.35 -1.17 -3.49
C VAL A 237 21.47 -2.68 -3.27
N VAL A 238 21.42 -3.47 -4.35
CA VAL A 238 21.42 -4.94 -4.28
C VAL A 238 22.73 -5.47 -3.69
N ASP A 239 23.86 -4.99 -4.18
CA ASP A 239 25.20 -5.44 -3.78
C ASP A 239 25.43 -5.13 -2.30
N THR A 240 25.11 -3.91 -1.85
CA THR A 240 25.26 -3.51 -0.45
C THR A 240 24.37 -4.31 0.49
N LEU A 241 23.09 -4.53 0.14
CA LEU A 241 22.19 -5.29 1.00
C LEU A 241 22.58 -6.78 1.07
N THR A 242 23.03 -7.36 -0.05
CA THR A 242 23.48 -8.76 -0.11
C THR A 242 24.77 -8.96 0.70
N GLU A 243 25.67 -7.98 0.70
CA GLU A 243 26.89 -8.00 1.51
C GLU A 243 26.58 -7.86 3.01
N LEU A 244 25.71 -6.91 3.38
CA LEU A 244 25.49 -6.54 4.78
C LEU A 244 24.40 -7.36 5.50
N VAL A 245 23.54 -8.09 4.78
CA VAL A 245 22.41 -8.83 5.35
C VAL A 245 22.53 -10.31 4.97
N PRO A 246 22.91 -11.19 5.92
CA PRO A 246 22.99 -12.62 5.66
C PRO A 246 21.67 -13.21 5.15
N GLY A 247 21.73 -13.94 4.04
CA GLY A 247 20.56 -14.59 3.44
C GLY A 247 19.59 -13.62 2.76
N MET A 248 20.02 -12.41 2.41
CA MET A 248 19.18 -11.41 1.75
C MET A 248 18.52 -11.96 0.48
N GLN A 249 17.21 -11.78 0.38
CA GLN A 249 16.42 -12.07 -0.82
C GLN A 249 15.94 -10.77 -1.45
N ILE A 250 16.28 -10.56 -2.71
CA ILE A 250 15.81 -9.42 -3.50
C ILE A 250 14.77 -9.90 -4.51
N ALA A 251 13.58 -9.31 -4.46
CA ALA A 251 12.59 -9.40 -5.53
C ALA A 251 12.66 -8.14 -6.39
N THR A 252 12.33 -8.27 -7.68
CA THR A 252 12.31 -7.14 -8.61
C THR A 252 11.25 -7.34 -9.69
N ASP A 253 10.73 -6.23 -10.21
CA ASP A 253 9.82 -6.18 -11.34
C ASP A 253 10.55 -5.67 -12.60
N ILE A 254 10.18 -6.21 -13.76
CA ILE A 254 10.72 -5.81 -15.07
C ILE A 254 9.54 -5.57 -16.03
N ILE A 255 9.59 -4.46 -16.76
CA ILE A 255 8.63 -4.13 -17.83
C ILE A 255 9.31 -4.35 -19.18
N CYS A 256 8.87 -5.40 -19.88
CA CYS A 256 9.27 -5.67 -21.26
C CYS A 256 8.39 -4.89 -22.24
N GLY A 257 8.96 -4.46 -23.38
CA GLY A 257 8.21 -3.78 -24.45
C GLY A 257 7.79 -2.34 -24.12
N PHE A 258 8.50 -1.67 -23.22
CA PHE A 258 8.34 -0.23 -23.03
C PHE A 258 8.68 0.51 -24.33
N PRO A 259 7.92 1.53 -24.77
CA PRO A 259 8.22 2.25 -26.01
C PRO A 259 9.59 2.96 -25.95
N GLY A 260 10.57 2.44 -26.68
CA GLY A 260 11.94 2.93 -26.72
C GLY A 260 12.92 1.84 -27.15
#